data_AF-A0A853L4N4-F1
#
_entry.id   AF-A0A853L4N4-F1
#
_cell.length_a   1.000
_cell.length_b   1.000
_cell.length_c   1.000
_cell.angle_alpha   90.00
_cell.angle_beta   90.00
_cell.angle_gamma   90.00
#
_symmetry.space_group_name_H-M   'P 1'
#
loop_
_entity.id
_entity.type
_entity.pdbx_description
1 polymer ?
#
loop_
_entity_poly.entity_id
_entity_poly.type
_entity_poly.pdbx_seq_one_letter_code
_entity_poly.pdbx_strand_id
1 'polypeptide(L)'
;MSVKSLGNPFSGDTDLRHSKSCGCDVCSSKDGHTHASHKDHDHCVKHDLATMPAHSDMGDMDAKTPESSEEMLDRAIDSAIVRSVFGHNDISRRSFAKMVGGSTMMAALASVLPIDKVKAAILDDLGTPEKSKLNIGFVPITCATPIIMAQPMGFYEKYGLDVDVIKTAGWAVARDKSLNNEYDASHMLTPMPLAISMGAGSTATPFLMPAVENINGQAIVLHNDHLDKRDPKQWKGFKFGVPFEYSMHNFLLRYYVAEHGLDPDKDIQIRVVPPPEMVANLRAGNLDGYLSPDPFNQRAVWEKIGFLHTLTKDIWEGHPCCAFACSKAFSEELPNTYGALLKSIVDATQYAAKAENRKEISAAIAPANYLNQPVPVIEQVLTGRYADGLGEVKNVPDRIDFDPFPWHSMGVWILTQMKRWGYIEGDVDYKKIAEEVYVASDCAKIMKELGYEAPTETYKSYTIMGKTFDPDQPEAYVNSFAIGKGVS
;
A
#
# COMPACT_ATOMS: atom_id res chain seq x y z
N MET A 1 -13.90 -6.03 22.08
CA MET A 1 -13.93 -5.23 20.84
C MET A 1 -14.51 -6.11 19.75
N SER A 2 -15.61 -5.66 19.14
CA SER A 2 -16.38 -6.47 18.21
C SER A 2 -15.79 -6.33 16.80
N VAL A 3 -15.36 -7.45 16.22
CA VAL A 3 -15.06 -7.56 14.78
C VAL A 3 -16.35 -7.17 14.04
N LYS A 4 -16.31 -6.53 12.87
CA LYS A 4 -17.54 -6.05 12.18
C LYS A 4 -17.97 -7.03 11.08
N SER A 5 -19.27 -7.29 10.98
CA SER A 5 -19.89 -8.25 10.07
C SER A 5 -20.19 -7.65 8.69
N LEU A 6 -20.22 -8.49 7.65
CA LEU A 6 -20.66 -8.18 6.27
C LEU A 6 -22.18 -8.42 6.06
N GLY A 7 -22.98 -8.36 7.13
CA GLY A 7 -24.43 -8.48 7.05
C GLY A 7 -25.12 -7.29 6.36
N ASN A 8 -26.42 -7.38 6.10
CA ASN A 8 -27.20 -6.31 5.44
C ASN A 8 -27.21 -5.00 6.22
N PRO A 9 -26.54 -3.93 5.72
CA PRO A 9 -26.48 -2.67 6.46
C PRO A 9 -27.80 -1.90 6.45
N PHE A 10 -28.75 -2.29 5.59
CA PHE A 10 -30.10 -1.72 5.56
C PHE A 10 -31.11 -2.52 6.40
N SER A 11 -30.74 -3.69 6.90
CA SER A 11 -31.62 -4.50 7.74
C SER A 11 -31.67 -3.97 9.17
N GLY A 12 -32.88 -3.79 9.69
CA GLY A 12 -33.09 -3.44 11.10
C GLY A 12 -32.74 -4.57 12.07
N ASP A 13 -32.71 -5.81 11.59
CA ASP A 13 -32.52 -7.02 12.41
C ASP A 13 -31.08 -7.55 12.37
N THR A 14 -30.29 -7.15 11.38
CA THR A 14 -28.88 -7.56 11.28
C THR A 14 -27.99 -6.69 12.19
N ASP A 15 -27.25 -7.31 13.11
CA ASP A 15 -26.16 -6.63 13.86
C ASP A 15 -24.89 -6.62 12.99
N LEU A 16 -24.38 -5.43 12.68
CA LEU A 16 -23.14 -5.28 11.89
C LEU A 16 -21.88 -5.45 12.75
N ARG A 17 -22.05 -5.86 14.01
CA ARG A 17 -21.00 -6.14 14.98
C ARG A 17 -21.04 -7.63 15.31
N HIS A 18 -19.89 -8.30 15.28
CA HIS A 18 -19.72 -9.64 15.86
C HIS A 18 -19.79 -9.54 17.39
N SER A 19 -21.00 -9.59 17.91
CA SER A 19 -21.36 -9.70 19.33
C SER A 19 -21.89 -11.12 19.63
N LYS A 20 -22.19 -11.44 20.91
CA LYS A 20 -22.81 -12.74 21.26
C LYS A 20 -24.17 -12.99 20.58
N SER A 21 -24.78 -11.95 20.02
CA SER A 21 -26.06 -12.01 19.29
C SER A 21 -25.90 -11.86 17.77
N CYS A 22 -24.69 -12.09 17.23
CA CYS A 22 -24.43 -11.99 15.80
C CYS A 22 -24.92 -13.24 15.06
N GLY A 23 -25.91 -13.08 14.17
CA GLY A 23 -26.54 -14.17 13.42
C GLY A 23 -25.93 -14.48 12.05
N CYS A 24 -24.72 -14.00 11.72
CA CYS A 24 -24.06 -14.38 10.46
C CYS A 24 -23.59 -15.84 10.51
N ASP A 25 -23.55 -16.54 9.38
CA ASP A 25 -23.17 -17.97 9.31
C ASP A 25 -21.85 -18.30 10.02
N VAL A 26 -20.88 -17.38 10.02
CA VAL A 26 -19.57 -17.52 10.70
C VAL A 26 -19.68 -17.50 12.24
N CYS A 27 -20.71 -16.85 12.79
CA CYS A 27 -20.99 -16.79 14.23
C CYS A 27 -22.02 -17.83 14.65
N SER A 28 -23.03 -18.09 13.82
CA SER A 28 -24.06 -19.11 14.02
C SER A 28 -23.50 -20.54 14.00
N SER A 29 -22.39 -20.75 13.29
CA SER A 29 -21.66 -22.04 13.26
C SER A 29 -20.77 -22.29 14.50
N LYS A 30 -20.74 -21.38 15.48
CA LYS A 30 -19.91 -21.49 16.70
C LYS A 30 -20.69 -21.68 18.01
N ASP A 31 -21.90 -22.22 17.95
CA ASP A 31 -22.58 -22.70 19.16
C ASP A 31 -22.14 -24.13 19.49
N GLY A 32 -21.01 -24.26 20.17
CA GLY A 32 -20.49 -25.56 20.55
C GLY A 32 -19.24 -25.62 21.41
N HIS A 33 -18.81 -24.55 22.11
CA HIS A 33 -17.84 -24.72 23.21
C HIS A 33 -18.20 -23.84 24.40
N THR A 34 -18.82 -24.49 25.38
CA THR A 34 -18.91 -24.06 26.76
C THR A 34 -17.51 -23.79 27.33
N HIS A 35 -17.42 -22.81 28.24
CA HIS A 35 -16.25 -22.60 29.09
C HIS A 35 -15.88 -23.92 29.80
N ALA A 36 -14.72 -24.49 29.49
CA ALA A 36 -14.12 -25.57 30.26
C ALA A 36 -12.83 -25.06 30.92
N SER A 37 -12.84 -25.07 32.25
CA SER A 37 -11.68 -24.89 33.12
C SER A 37 -10.66 -26.02 32.95
N HIS A 38 -9.41 -25.73 33.35
CA HIS A 38 -8.30 -26.67 33.56
C HIS A 38 -8.70 -28.13 33.88
N LYS A 39 -8.34 -29.07 32.99
CA LYS A 39 -7.54 -30.30 33.23
C LYS A 39 -7.71 -31.33 32.10
N ASP A 40 -6.58 -31.94 31.74
CA ASP A 40 -6.37 -33.32 31.26
C ASP A 40 -6.85 -33.83 29.88
N HIS A 41 -5.84 -34.34 29.16
CA HIS A 41 -5.73 -35.55 28.30
C HIS A 41 -6.34 -35.67 26.88
N ASP A 42 -5.43 -36.06 25.97
CA ASP A 42 -5.51 -37.02 24.85
C ASP A 42 -6.87 -37.46 24.30
N HIS A 43 -7.09 -37.24 22.99
CA HIS A 43 -7.07 -38.29 21.96
C HIS A 43 -7.60 -37.79 20.59
N CYS A 44 -7.04 -38.39 19.54
CA CYS A 44 -7.38 -38.31 18.13
C CYS A 44 -8.77 -38.92 17.80
N VAL A 45 -9.41 -38.56 16.67
CA VAL A 45 -10.01 -39.46 15.62
C VAL A 45 -11.00 -38.72 14.68
N LYS A 46 -10.58 -38.66 13.40
CA LYS A 46 -11.24 -38.94 12.08
C LYS A 46 -12.78 -38.94 11.85
N HIS A 47 -13.13 -38.36 10.68
CA HIS A 47 -14.20 -38.70 9.67
C HIS A 47 -15.69 -38.55 10.11
N ASP A 48 -16.71 -38.26 9.28
CA ASP A 48 -16.95 -38.45 7.85
C ASP A 48 -18.12 -37.57 7.32
N LEU A 49 -18.19 -37.41 5.99
CA LEU A 49 -19.31 -36.81 5.22
C LEU A 49 -20.46 -37.81 5.01
N ALA A 50 -21.71 -37.37 5.21
CA ALA A 50 -22.91 -37.64 4.37
C ALA A 50 -24.19 -37.61 5.21
N THR A 51 -25.13 -36.71 4.88
CA THR A 51 -26.58 -36.95 4.71
C THR A 51 -27.33 -35.62 4.63
N MET A 52 -28.06 -35.39 3.54
CA MET A 52 -29.13 -34.39 3.44
C MET A 52 -30.44 -35.13 3.09
N PRO A 53 -31.58 -34.69 3.63
CA PRO A 53 -32.86 -34.82 2.96
C PRO A 53 -33.45 -33.44 2.62
N ALA A 54 -34.13 -33.38 1.47
CA ALA A 54 -34.91 -32.25 0.99
C ALA A 54 -36.38 -32.35 1.42
N HIS A 55 -37.03 -31.22 1.74
CA HIS A 55 -38.32 -30.78 1.18
C HIS A 55 -38.84 -29.48 1.81
N SER A 56 -39.13 -28.50 0.93
CA SER A 56 -40.26 -27.53 0.90
C SER A 56 -40.93 -27.06 2.20
N ASP A 57 -41.06 -25.74 2.42
CA ASP A 57 -42.16 -24.88 1.95
C ASP A 57 -41.90 -23.40 2.33
N MET A 58 -42.60 -22.48 1.68
CA MET A 58 -42.35 -21.02 1.60
C MET A 58 -42.48 -20.21 2.90
N GLY A 59 -41.65 -19.16 3.03
CA GLY A 59 -42.04 -17.93 3.73
C GLY A 59 -41.01 -17.26 4.65
N ASP A 60 -39.88 -16.77 4.13
CA ASP A 60 -39.22 -15.53 4.57
C ASP A 60 -38.04 -15.23 3.64
N MET A 61 -37.88 -13.99 3.16
CA MET A 61 -36.69 -13.59 2.40
C MET A 61 -35.56 -13.30 3.39
N ASP A 62 -35.01 -14.37 3.94
CA ASP A 62 -33.94 -14.32 4.93
C ASP A 62 -32.60 -13.82 4.35
N ALA A 63 -31.88 -13.11 5.21
CA ALA A 63 -30.61 -12.47 4.96
C ALA A 63 -29.52 -13.46 4.52
N LYS A 64 -29.24 -13.55 3.22
CA LYS A 64 -28.08 -14.28 2.71
C LYS A 64 -26.78 -13.50 2.98
N THR A 65 -25.79 -14.21 3.52
CA THR A 65 -24.38 -13.82 3.48
C THR A 65 -23.95 -13.77 2.00
N PRO A 66 -23.17 -12.77 1.55
CA PRO A 66 -22.72 -12.69 0.16
C PRO A 66 -22.06 -13.99 -0.30
N GLU A 67 -22.54 -14.56 -1.42
CA GLU A 67 -22.07 -15.86 -1.93
C GLU A 67 -20.90 -15.69 -2.93
N SER A 68 -20.63 -14.46 -3.40
CA SER A 68 -19.55 -14.12 -4.33
C SER A 68 -18.66 -12.96 -3.86
N SER A 69 -17.43 -12.86 -4.38
CA SER A 69 -16.50 -11.77 -4.04
C SER A 69 -16.98 -10.38 -4.49
N GLU A 70 -17.80 -10.33 -5.55
CA GLU A 70 -18.44 -9.11 -6.05
C GLU A 70 -19.54 -8.64 -5.09
N GLU A 71 -20.39 -9.57 -4.64
CA GLU A 71 -21.40 -9.28 -3.60
C GLU A 71 -20.78 -8.90 -2.26
N MET A 72 -19.61 -9.47 -1.90
CA MET A 72 -18.88 -9.09 -0.69
C MET A 72 -18.35 -7.65 -0.77
N LEU A 73 -17.94 -7.22 -1.96
CA LEU A 73 -17.41 -5.88 -2.21
C LEU A 73 -18.52 -4.83 -2.17
N ASP A 74 -19.60 -5.06 -2.90
CA ASP A 74 -20.80 -4.21 -2.86
C ASP A 74 -21.32 -4.06 -1.43
N ARG A 75 -21.28 -5.17 -0.67
CA ARG A 75 -21.70 -5.17 0.73
C ARG A 75 -20.80 -4.40 1.67
N ALA A 76 -19.49 -4.39 1.40
CA ALA A 76 -18.53 -3.59 2.16
C ALA A 76 -18.74 -2.09 1.88
N ILE A 77 -18.99 -1.73 0.62
CA ILE A 77 -19.28 -0.36 0.17
C ILE A 77 -20.57 0.16 0.83
N ASP A 78 -21.68 -0.58 0.71
CA ASP A 78 -22.95 -0.23 1.35
C ASP A 78 -22.80 -0.04 2.86
N SER A 79 -22.03 -0.92 3.50
CA SER A 79 -21.78 -0.88 4.93
C SER A 79 -20.97 0.36 5.34
N ALA A 80 -19.99 0.78 4.53
CA ALA A 80 -19.21 1.98 4.79
C ALA A 80 -20.07 3.25 4.70
N ILE A 81 -20.89 3.36 3.64
CA ILE A 81 -21.80 4.50 3.42
C ILE A 81 -22.81 4.62 4.56
N VAL A 82 -23.49 3.54 4.90
CA VAL A 82 -24.48 3.55 5.99
C VAL A 82 -23.82 3.90 7.32
N ARG A 83 -22.63 3.36 7.63
CA ARG A 83 -21.93 3.67 8.89
C ARG A 83 -21.53 5.12 9.00
N SER A 84 -21.12 5.74 7.89
CA SER A 84 -20.79 7.17 7.83
C SER A 84 -22.01 8.02 8.20
N VAL A 85 -23.19 7.72 7.64
CA VAL A 85 -24.42 8.49 7.89
C VAL A 85 -24.92 8.36 9.33
N PHE A 86 -24.76 7.19 9.96
CA PHE A 86 -25.18 6.97 11.36
C PHE A 86 -24.06 7.20 12.38
N GLY A 87 -22.93 7.81 12.00
CA GLY A 87 -21.82 8.12 12.91
C GLY A 87 -21.28 6.88 13.63
N HIS A 88 -21.21 5.74 12.94
CA HIS A 88 -20.86 4.42 13.48
C HIS A 88 -21.77 3.90 14.63
N ASN A 89 -22.94 4.48 14.85
CA ASN A 89 -23.90 4.03 15.87
C ASN A 89 -24.90 3.00 15.29
N ASP A 90 -24.58 1.71 15.44
CA ASP A 90 -25.40 0.61 14.92
C ASP A 90 -26.81 0.54 15.56
N ILE A 91 -26.95 0.99 16.81
CA ILE A 91 -28.27 1.02 17.48
C ILE A 91 -29.17 2.03 16.78
N SER A 92 -28.67 3.24 16.53
CA SER A 92 -29.39 4.28 15.80
C SER A 92 -29.74 3.85 14.38
N ARG A 93 -28.80 3.20 13.68
CA ARG A 93 -29.04 2.61 12.35
C ARG A 93 -30.18 1.60 12.36
N ARG A 94 -30.13 0.60 13.26
CA ARG A 94 -31.18 -0.44 13.36
C ARG A 94 -32.53 0.14 13.76
N SER A 95 -32.56 1.05 14.72
CA SER A 95 -33.80 1.73 15.13
C SER A 95 -34.42 2.50 13.97
N PHE A 96 -33.61 3.18 13.16
CA PHE A 96 -34.08 3.87 11.96
C PHE A 96 -34.57 2.88 10.89
N ALA A 97 -33.78 1.85 10.57
CA ALA A 97 -34.14 0.81 9.60
C ALA A 97 -35.45 0.09 9.97
N LYS A 98 -35.68 -0.21 11.26
CA LYS A 98 -36.94 -0.79 11.77
C LYS A 98 -38.11 0.18 11.67
N MET A 99 -37.84 1.49 11.79
CA MET A 99 -38.88 2.53 11.76
C MET A 99 -39.35 2.81 10.33
N VAL A 100 -38.45 2.84 9.35
CA VAL A 100 -38.79 3.23 7.96
C VAL A 100 -38.86 2.06 6.99
N GLY A 101 -38.34 0.89 7.35
CA GLY A 101 -38.16 -0.27 6.47
C GLY A 101 -36.87 -0.18 5.66
N GLY A 102 -36.18 -1.31 5.46
CA GLY A 102 -34.84 -1.34 4.85
C GLY A 102 -34.77 -0.77 3.43
N SER A 103 -35.79 -1.01 2.61
CA SER A 103 -35.89 -0.45 1.25
C SER A 103 -36.09 1.07 1.26
N THR A 104 -36.90 1.59 2.18
CA THR A 104 -37.11 3.03 2.35
C THR A 104 -35.86 3.71 2.88
N MET A 105 -35.12 3.08 3.80
CA MET A 105 -33.83 3.57 4.28
C MET A 105 -32.82 3.66 3.14
N MET A 106 -32.75 2.65 2.27
CA MET A 106 -31.90 2.66 1.09
C MET A 106 -32.26 3.82 0.13
N ALA A 107 -33.54 4.00 -0.17
CA ALA A 107 -34.02 5.12 -1.00
C ALA A 107 -33.81 6.50 -0.34
N ALA A 108 -33.93 6.59 0.99
CA ALA A 108 -33.66 7.80 1.75
C ALA A 108 -32.16 8.15 1.73
N LEU A 109 -31.28 7.17 1.89
CA LEU A 109 -29.84 7.39 1.81
C LEU A 109 -29.40 7.81 0.40
N ALA A 110 -29.97 7.18 -0.64
CA ALA A 110 -29.77 7.58 -2.03
C ALA A 110 -30.29 9.00 -2.34
N SER A 111 -31.23 9.53 -1.55
CA SER A 111 -31.77 10.89 -1.72
C SER A 111 -31.16 11.94 -0.79
N VAL A 112 -30.53 11.54 0.32
CA VAL A 112 -29.89 12.43 1.32
C VAL A 112 -28.39 12.62 1.05
N LEU A 113 -27.73 11.66 0.41
CA LEU A 113 -26.43 11.87 -0.25
C LEU A 113 -26.69 11.94 -1.75
N PRO A 114 -26.89 13.14 -2.32
CA PRO A 114 -27.01 13.26 -3.75
C PRO A 114 -25.60 13.11 -4.32
N ILE A 115 -25.11 11.87 -4.45
CA ILE A 115 -23.81 11.56 -5.03
C ILE A 115 -23.69 12.28 -6.38
N ASP A 116 -24.77 12.35 -7.15
CA ASP A 116 -24.82 13.10 -8.40
C ASP A 116 -24.68 14.62 -8.24
N LYS A 117 -25.20 15.22 -7.16
CA LYS A 117 -24.99 16.66 -6.88
C LYS A 117 -23.62 16.93 -6.26
N VAL A 118 -23.06 15.99 -5.49
CA VAL A 118 -21.68 16.07 -4.97
C VAL A 118 -20.69 15.92 -6.12
N LYS A 119 -20.90 14.94 -7.01
CA LYS A 119 -20.18 14.78 -8.27
C LYS A 119 -20.33 16.03 -9.14
N ALA A 120 -21.55 16.55 -9.34
CA ALA A 120 -21.77 17.77 -10.12
C ALA A 120 -21.07 19.00 -9.52
N ALA A 121 -21.10 19.18 -8.19
CA ALA A 121 -20.41 20.28 -7.52
C ALA A 121 -18.87 20.15 -7.58
N ILE A 122 -18.33 18.92 -7.56
CA ILE A 122 -16.91 18.64 -7.74
C ILE A 122 -16.49 18.86 -9.20
N LEU A 123 -17.33 18.44 -10.16
CA LEU A 123 -17.11 18.60 -11.60
C LEU A 123 -17.23 20.06 -12.04
N ASP A 124 -18.04 20.88 -11.38
CA ASP A 124 -18.14 22.32 -11.63
C ASP A 124 -16.84 23.08 -11.24
N ASP A 125 -16.07 22.57 -10.27
CA ASP A 125 -14.82 23.18 -9.76
C ASP A 125 -13.56 22.67 -10.49
N LEU A 126 -13.52 21.38 -10.85
CA LEU A 126 -12.39 20.76 -11.59
C LEU A 126 -12.53 20.81 -13.12
N GLY A 127 -13.75 21.02 -13.61
CA GLY A 127 -14.12 20.68 -14.99
C GLY A 127 -14.37 19.18 -15.16
N THR A 128 -15.19 18.83 -16.15
CA THR A 128 -15.44 17.41 -16.49
C THR A 128 -14.14 16.75 -16.99
N PRO A 129 -13.75 15.56 -16.48
CA PRO A 129 -12.62 14.80 -17.01
C PRO A 129 -12.74 14.60 -18.52
N GLU A 130 -11.69 14.97 -19.26
CA GLU A 130 -11.58 14.75 -20.70
C GLU A 130 -11.61 13.25 -21.04
N LYS A 131 -11.04 12.42 -20.15
CA LYS A 131 -11.03 10.97 -20.21
C LYS A 131 -11.39 10.41 -18.84
N SER A 132 -12.61 9.88 -18.69
CA SER A 132 -13.04 9.27 -17.42
C SER A 132 -12.53 7.84 -17.24
N LYS A 133 -12.39 7.07 -18.32
CA LYS A 133 -11.93 5.68 -18.26
C LYS A 133 -10.40 5.59 -18.32
N LEU A 134 -9.75 5.12 -17.25
CA LEU A 134 -8.28 5.11 -17.13
C LEU A 134 -7.72 3.72 -16.82
N ASN A 135 -6.53 3.45 -17.36
CA ASN A 135 -5.76 2.25 -17.03
C ASN A 135 -4.59 2.61 -16.11
N ILE A 136 -4.56 2.04 -14.90
CA ILE A 136 -3.48 2.29 -13.94
C ILE A 136 -2.73 1.00 -13.60
N GLY A 137 -1.47 0.93 -13.99
CA GLY A 137 -0.61 -0.23 -13.70
C GLY A 137 -0.12 -0.25 -12.24
N PHE A 138 -0.23 -1.41 -11.56
CA PHE A 138 0.34 -1.59 -10.22
C PHE A 138 1.10 -2.90 -10.03
N VAL A 139 2.11 -2.89 -9.15
CA VAL A 139 2.78 -4.10 -8.65
C VAL A 139 2.09 -4.51 -7.34
N PRO A 140 1.73 -5.80 -7.13
CA PRO A 140 0.85 -6.21 -6.03
C PRO A 140 1.57 -6.24 -4.67
N ILE A 141 1.80 -5.06 -4.09
CA ILE A 141 2.43 -4.81 -2.79
C ILE A 141 1.59 -3.83 -1.97
N THR A 142 1.76 -3.82 -0.64
CA THR A 142 0.99 -2.93 0.25
C THR A 142 1.28 -1.45 0.02
N CYS A 143 2.41 -1.12 -0.60
CA CYS A 143 2.71 0.24 -1.04
C CYS A 143 1.68 0.79 -2.02
N ALA A 144 1.05 -0.07 -2.83
CA ALA A 144 0.03 0.30 -3.81
C ALA A 144 -1.35 0.57 -3.18
N THR A 145 -1.46 0.56 -1.85
CA THR A 145 -2.73 0.66 -1.12
C THR A 145 -3.61 1.80 -1.63
N PRO A 146 -3.14 3.06 -1.74
CA PRO A 146 -4.00 4.15 -2.21
C PRO A 146 -4.57 3.92 -3.62
N ILE A 147 -3.76 3.37 -4.53
CA ILE A 147 -4.19 3.08 -5.91
C ILE A 147 -5.24 1.97 -5.95
N ILE A 148 -4.99 0.85 -5.25
CA ILE A 148 -5.82 -0.35 -5.38
C ILE A 148 -7.06 -0.33 -4.49
N MET A 149 -7.03 0.43 -3.38
CA MET A 149 -8.22 0.62 -2.55
C MET A 149 -9.18 1.66 -3.13
N ALA A 150 -8.68 2.58 -3.95
CA ALA A 150 -9.48 3.67 -4.51
C ALA A 150 -10.64 3.20 -5.40
N GLN A 151 -10.46 2.07 -6.11
CA GLN A 151 -11.53 1.46 -6.91
C GLN A 151 -12.64 0.83 -6.04
N PRO A 152 -12.36 -0.18 -5.19
CA PRO A 152 -13.39 -0.86 -4.39
C PRO A 152 -13.99 0.02 -3.29
N MET A 153 -13.39 1.17 -2.96
CA MET A 153 -13.89 2.09 -1.93
C MET A 153 -14.46 3.38 -2.53
N GLY A 154 -14.60 3.45 -3.87
CA GLY A 154 -15.32 4.52 -4.56
C GLY A 154 -14.59 5.87 -4.64
N PHE A 155 -13.28 5.93 -4.35
CA PHE A 155 -12.51 7.17 -4.47
C PHE A 155 -12.39 7.63 -5.92
N TYR A 156 -12.20 6.73 -6.88
CA TYR A 156 -12.17 7.12 -8.30
C TYR A 156 -13.54 7.63 -8.76
N GLU A 157 -14.60 6.89 -8.45
CA GLU A 157 -15.97 7.23 -8.84
C GLU A 157 -16.40 8.58 -8.27
N LYS A 158 -16.02 8.89 -7.02
CA LYS A 158 -16.27 10.17 -6.34
C LYS A 158 -15.81 11.38 -7.16
N TYR A 159 -14.74 11.23 -7.96
CA TYR A 159 -14.18 12.28 -8.80
C TYR A 159 -14.47 12.07 -10.31
N GLY A 160 -15.46 11.23 -10.64
CA GLY A 160 -15.93 11.05 -12.02
C GLY A 160 -15.05 10.14 -12.87
N LEU A 161 -14.24 9.29 -12.25
CA LEU A 161 -13.32 8.38 -12.94
C LEU A 161 -13.80 6.92 -12.86
N ASP A 162 -13.60 6.20 -13.96
CA ASP A 162 -13.75 4.74 -14.09
C ASP A 162 -12.36 4.15 -14.30
N VAL A 163 -11.75 3.61 -13.26
CA VAL A 163 -10.35 3.20 -13.29
C VAL A 163 -10.21 1.69 -13.26
N ASP A 164 -9.57 1.15 -14.29
CA ASP A 164 -9.10 -0.23 -14.35
C ASP A 164 -7.68 -0.31 -13.75
N VAL A 165 -7.55 -0.89 -12.54
CA VAL A 165 -6.24 -1.14 -11.92
C VAL A 165 -5.66 -2.46 -12.42
N ILE A 166 -4.54 -2.38 -13.13
CA ILE A 166 -3.95 -3.49 -13.88
C ILE A 166 -2.74 -4.03 -13.14
N LYS A 167 -2.85 -5.26 -12.65
CA LYS A 167 -1.73 -5.95 -12.00
C LYS A 167 -0.58 -6.19 -12.98
N THR A 168 0.63 -5.87 -12.55
CA THR A 168 1.85 -5.96 -13.33
C THR A 168 2.83 -6.95 -12.70
N ALA A 169 3.53 -7.71 -13.53
CA ALA A 169 4.44 -8.76 -13.08
C ALA A 169 5.69 -8.23 -12.36
N GLY A 170 6.11 -6.99 -12.64
CA GLY A 170 7.26 -6.35 -12.01
C GLY A 170 7.51 -4.96 -12.56
N TRP A 171 8.51 -4.28 -12.00
CA TRP A 171 8.76 -2.86 -12.24
C TRP A 171 9.26 -2.52 -13.64
N ALA A 172 10.05 -3.40 -14.26
CA ALA A 172 10.48 -3.23 -15.65
C ALA A 172 9.27 -3.19 -16.59
N VAL A 173 8.31 -4.11 -16.41
CA VAL A 173 7.08 -4.15 -17.20
C VAL A 173 6.22 -2.91 -16.93
N ALA A 174 6.11 -2.47 -15.67
CA ALA A 174 5.36 -1.25 -15.33
C ALA A 174 5.95 -0.01 -16.01
N ARG A 175 7.28 0.13 -16.00
CA ARG A 175 8.01 1.17 -16.73
C ARG A 175 7.71 1.11 -18.23
N ASP A 176 7.92 -0.05 -18.86
CA ASP A 176 7.84 -0.17 -20.32
C ASP A 176 6.42 0.11 -20.82
N LYS A 177 5.40 -0.38 -20.11
CA LYS A 177 4.00 -0.09 -20.42
C LYS A 177 3.64 1.38 -20.22
N SER A 178 4.17 2.03 -19.19
CA SER A 178 3.96 3.46 -18.98
C SER A 178 4.62 4.30 -20.07
N LEU A 179 5.84 3.93 -20.51
CA LEU A 179 6.54 4.60 -21.61
C LEU A 179 5.84 4.42 -22.97
N ASN A 180 5.14 3.30 -23.15
CA ASN A 180 4.36 3.01 -24.35
C ASN A 180 2.93 3.58 -24.30
N ASN A 181 2.57 4.35 -23.27
CA ASN A 181 1.21 4.86 -23.03
C ASN A 181 0.13 3.77 -22.98
N GLU A 182 0.50 2.54 -22.57
CA GLU A 182 -0.48 1.49 -22.25
C GLU A 182 -1.19 1.76 -20.92
N TYR A 183 -0.52 2.52 -20.04
CA TYR A 183 -1.08 3.03 -18.78
C TYR A 183 -1.17 4.55 -18.84
N ASP A 184 -2.29 5.08 -18.38
CA ASP A 184 -2.50 6.53 -18.22
C ASP A 184 -1.66 7.07 -17.05
N ALA A 185 -1.53 6.25 -16.01
CA ALA A 185 -0.64 6.48 -14.88
C ALA A 185 -0.21 5.14 -14.28
N SER A 186 0.77 5.15 -13.40
CA SER A 186 1.27 3.92 -12.79
C SER A 186 1.74 4.13 -11.36
N HIS A 187 1.53 3.09 -10.56
CA HIS A 187 2.31 2.84 -9.36
C HIS A 187 3.80 2.72 -9.73
N MET A 188 4.63 3.59 -9.19
CA MET A 188 6.08 3.58 -9.45
C MET A 188 6.87 3.66 -8.15
N LEU A 189 8.09 3.14 -8.18
CA LEU A 189 9.07 3.40 -7.13
C LEU A 189 9.53 4.84 -7.26
N THR A 190 9.66 5.55 -6.14
CA THR A 190 9.98 7.00 -6.13
C THR A 190 11.24 7.40 -6.94
N PRO A 191 12.28 6.55 -7.12
CA PRO A 191 13.37 6.88 -8.03
C PRO A 191 13.07 6.69 -9.53
N MET A 192 12.05 5.92 -9.91
CA MET A 192 11.76 5.61 -11.32
C MET A 192 11.42 6.85 -12.14
N PRO A 193 10.53 7.77 -11.71
CA PRO A 193 10.24 8.98 -12.47
C PRO A 193 11.47 9.86 -12.72
N LEU A 194 12.40 9.93 -11.75
CA LEU A 194 13.68 10.64 -11.89
C LEU A 194 14.57 9.94 -12.93
N ALA A 195 14.73 8.63 -12.80
CA ALA A 195 15.54 7.84 -13.72
C ALA A 195 15.01 7.91 -15.16
N ILE A 196 13.69 7.78 -15.35
CA ILE A 196 13.04 7.88 -16.66
C ILE A 196 13.25 9.28 -17.26
N SER A 197 13.05 10.34 -16.49
CA SER A 197 13.22 11.72 -16.97
C SER A 197 14.66 12.04 -17.35
N MET A 198 15.63 11.43 -16.65
CA MET A 198 17.06 11.55 -16.96
C MET A 198 17.55 10.59 -18.06
N GLY A 199 16.73 9.65 -18.52
CA GLY A 199 17.16 8.60 -19.44
C GLY A 199 18.09 7.55 -18.82
N ALA A 200 18.09 7.42 -17.50
CA ALA A 200 18.84 6.38 -16.80
C ALA A 200 18.09 5.05 -16.90
N GLY A 201 18.60 4.12 -17.71
CA GLY A 201 18.01 2.79 -17.91
C GLY A 201 16.77 2.74 -18.79
N SER A 202 16.44 3.83 -19.49
CA SER A 202 15.41 3.91 -20.53
C SER A 202 15.70 5.10 -21.48
N THR A 203 14.89 5.25 -22.52
CA THR A 203 14.83 6.53 -23.25
C THR A 203 14.38 7.64 -22.30
N ALA A 204 15.00 8.82 -22.40
CA ALA A 204 14.61 9.98 -21.62
C ALA A 204 13.20 10.44 -22.00
N THR A 205 12.28 10.42 -21.04
CA THR A 205 10.89 10.85 -21.22
C THR A 205 10.47 11.65 -20.00
N PRO A 206 9.97 12.89 -20.14
CA PRO A 206 9.51 13.67 -19.00
C PRO A 206 8.37 12.96 -18.25
N PHE A 207 8.63 12.60 -17.00
CA PHE A 207 7.68 11.95 -16.10
C PHE A 207 7.47 12.79 -14.86
N LEU A 208 6.26 12.74 -14.31
CA LEU A 208 5.85 13.45 -13.12
C LEU A 208 5.55 12.45 -12.00
N MET A 209 5.78 12.87 -10.77
CA MET A 209 5.47 12.18 -9.53
C MET A 209 4.73 13.14 -8.58
N PRO A 210 3.42 13.33 -8.77
CA PRO A 210 2.67 14.34 -8.03
C PRO A 210 2.24 13.89 -6.63
N ALA A 211 2.26 12.59 -6.32
CA ALA A 211 1.95 12.11 -4.97
C ALA A 211 2.76 10.87 -4.59
N VAL A 212 3.29 10.87 -3.36
CA VAL A 212 3.82 9.67 -2.72
C VAL A 212 2.63 8.80 -2.28
N GLU A 213 2.74 7.49 -2.43
CA GLU A 213 1.68 6.59 -1.98
C GLU A 213 1.93 6.11 -0.56
N ASN A 214 3.19 5.86 -0.21
CA ASN A 214 3.53 5.43 1.14
C ASN A 214 4.94 5.87 1.54
N ILE A 215 5.10 6.04 2.85
CA ILE A 215 6.40 6.15 3.52
C ILE A 215 6.65 4.89 4.34
N ASN A 216 7.92 4.57 4.59
CA ASN A 216 8.32 3.33 5.24
C ASN A 216 7.76 2.07 4.50
N GLY A 217 7.35 1.03 5.23
CA GLY A 217 6.65 -0.14 4.68
C GLY A 217 7.53 -1.23 4.05
N GLN A 218 8.82 -1.21 4.37
CA GLN A 218 9.80 -2.17 3.89
C GLN A 218 10.65 -2.72 5.05
N ALA A 219 11.37 -3.80 4.78
CA ALA A 219 12.28 -4.40 5.74
C ALA A 219 13.43 -5.13 5.02
N ILE A 220 14.53 -5.29 5.73
CA ILE A 220 15.52 -6.32 5.41
C ILE A 220 15.05 -7.62 6.07
N VAL A 221 14.90 -8.66 5.25
CA VAL A 221 14.57 -10.02 5.69
C VAL A 221 15.76 -10.92 5.42
N LEU A 222 16.07 -11.79 6.37
CA LEU A 222 17.08 -12.84 6.21
C LEU A 222 16.43 -14.22 6.24
N HIS A 223 17.01 -15.17 5.53
CA HIS A 223 16.63 -16.58 5.65
C HIS A 223 16.92 -17.09 7.08
N ASN A 224 16.11 -18.04 7.57
CA ASN A 224 16.26 -18.59 8.92
C ASN A 224 17.60 -19.31 9.16
N ASP A 225 18.32 -19.71 8.10
CA ASP A 225 19.68 -20.28 8.23
C ASP A 225 20.73 -19.25 8.69
N HIS A 226 20.37 -17.96 8.72
CA HIS A 226 21.27 -16.86 9.11
C HIS A 226 20.88 -16.20 10.43
N LEU A 227 20.17 -16.91 11.32
CA LEU A 227 19.81 -16.43 12.67
C LEU A 227 21.04 -16.02 13.51
N ASP A 228 22.20 -16.62 13.25
CA ASP A 228 23.49 -16.35 13.89
C ASP A 228 24.34 -15.28 13.17
N LYS A 229 23.90 -14.82 11.99
CA LYS A 229 24.63 -13.87 11.13
C LYS A 229 23.86 -12.56 10.98
N ARG A 230 23.51 -11.94 12.11
CA ARG A 230 22.74 -10.70 12.15
C ARG A 230 23.61 -9.44 12.13
N ASP A 231 24.92 -9.54 12.37
CA ASP A 231 25.82 -8.40 12.14
C ASP A 231 26.08 -8.28 10.63
N PRO A 232 25.77 -7.14 9.99
CA PRO A 232 25.99 -6.96 8.56
C PRO A 232 27.43 -7.21 8.11
N LYS A 233 28.43 -7.06 8.99
CA LYS A 233 29.83 -7.38 8.68
C LYS A 233 30.06 -8.85 8.32
N GLN A 234 29.14 -9.74 8.71
CA GLN A 234 29.19 -11.18 8.40
C GLN A 234 28.57 -11.51 7.03
N TRP A 235 28.00 -10.54 6.31
CA TRP A 235 27.24 -10.78 5.09
C TRP A 235 28.10 -10.83 3.82
N LYS A 236 29.42 -10.79 3.93
CA LYS A 236 30.29 -10.96 2.76
C LYS A 236 29.99 -12.29 2.05
N GLY A 237 29.68 -12.21 0.77
CA GLY A 237 29.24 -13.32 -0.10
C GLY A 237 27.73 -13.52 -0.16
N PHE A 238 26.93 -12.80 0.64
CA PHE A 238 25.48 -12.94 0.63
C PHE A 238 24.87 -12.48 -0.69
N LYS A 239 23.74 -13.09 -1.04
CA LYS A 239 22.89 -12.73 -2.17
C LYS A 239 21.61 -12.09 -1.65
N PHE A 240 21.45 -10.80 -1.92
CA PHE A 240 20.27 -10.03 -1.58
C PHE A 240 19.35 -9.83 -2.80
N GLY A 241 18.05 -9.98 -2.57
CA GLY A 241 17.02 -9.55 -3.52
C GLY A 241 16.62 -8.09 -3.31
N VAL A 242 16.40 -7.36 -4.41
CA VAL A 242 15.71 -6.06 -4.43
C VAL A 242 14.71 -6.04 -5.58
N PRO A 243 13.59 -5.30 -5.49
CA PRO A 243 12.57 -5.30 -6.52
C PRO A 243 13.01 -4.73 -7.85
N PHE A 244 13.88 -3.72 -7.84
CA PHE A 244 14.32 -3.01 -9.03
C PHE A 244 15.59 -2.19 -8.76
N GLU A 245 16.34 -1.89 -9.82
CA GLU A 245 17.58 -1.12 -9.73
C GLU A 245 17.33 0.32 -9.26
N TYR A 246 16.38 1.01 -9.87
CA TYR A 246 15.97 2.38 -9.53
C TYR A 246 14.91 2.35 -8.43
N SER A 247 15.32 1.93 -7.23
CA SER A 247 14.40 1.74 -6.10
C SER A 247 15.00 2.17 -4.78
N MET A 248 14.13 2.64 -3.87
CA MET A 248 14.53 2.90 -2.48
C MET A 248 15.07 1.66 -1.79
N HIS A 249 14.59 0.48 -2.18
CA HIS A 249 15.08 -0.80 -1.69
C HIS A 249 16.56 -1.02 -2.01
N ASN A 250 16.95 -0.78 -3.26
CA ASN A 250 18.34 -0.88 -3.69
C ASN A 250 19.20 0.17 -2.97
N PHE A 251 18.76 1.42 -2.96
CA PHE A 251 19.55 2.50 -2.36
C PHE A 251 19.68 2.38 -0.84
N LEU A 252 18.62 1.99 -0.13
CA LEU A 252 18.68 1.76 1.32
C LEU A 252 19.49 0.52 1.68
N LEU A 253 19.41 -0.56 0.90
CA LEU A 253 20.24 -1.75 1.14
C LEU A 253 21.72 -1.41 0.95
N ARG A 254 22.05 -0.75 -0.17
CA ARG A 254 23.42 -0.27 -0.47
C ARG A 254 23.92 0.66 0.62
N TYR A 255 23.09 1.60 1.07
CA TYR A 255 23.42 2.51 2.17
C TYR A 255 23.72 1.73 3.45
N TYR A 256 22.80 0.84 3.84
CA TYR A 256 22.91 0.06 5.07
C TYR A 256 24.17 -0.78 5.14
N VAL A 257 24.50 -1.53 4.08
CA VAL A 257 25.68 -2.41 4.08
C VAL A 257 26.98 -1.60 3.96
N ALA A 258 26.98 -0.50 3.20
CA ALA A 258 28.14 0.39 3.07
C ALA A 258 28.50 1.06 4.40
N GLU A 259 27.52 1.53 5.17
CA GLU A 259 27.75 2.10 6.50
C GLU A 259 28.24 1.05 7.52
N HIS A 260 28.06 -0.23 7.23
CA HIS A 260 28.66 -1.33 8.00
C HIS A 260 30.00 -1.82 7.42
N GLY A 261 30.52 -1.17 6.38
CA GLY A 261 31.84 -1.43 5.81
C GLY A 261 31.88 -2.48 4.70
N LEU A 262 30.75 -2.86 4.11
CA LEU A 262 30.69 -3.74 2.94
C LEU A 262 30.46 -2.95 1.66
N ASP A 263 31.27 -3.21 0.64
CA ASP A 263 31.04 -2.68 -0.71
C ASP A 263 29.91 -3.49 -1.40
N PRO A 264 28.75 -2.90 -1.70
CA PRO A 264 27.61 -3.63 -2.23
C PRO A 264 27.85 -4.23 -3.64
N ASP A 265 28.83 -3.72 -4.39
CA ASP A 265 29.16 -4.21 -5.73
C ASP A 265 30.32 -5.24 -5.73
N LYS A 266 31.03 -5.40 -4.60
CA LYS A 266 32.17 -6.33 -4.47
C LYS A 266 31.99 -7.41 -3.42
N ASP A 267 31.44 -7.05 -2.26
CA ASP A 267 31.37 -7.93 -1.10
C ASP A 267 30.07 -8.74 -1.04
N ILE A 268 28.98 -8.28 -1.66
CA ILE A 268 27.70 -8.99 -1.75
C ILE A 268 27.20 -9.04 -3.20
N GLN A 269 26.12 -9.76 -3.44
CA GLN A 269 25.40 -9.73 -4.72
C GLN A 269 24.00 -9.15 -4.51
N ILE A 270 23.65 -8.11 -5.26
CA ILE A 270 22.29 -7.58 -5.31
C ILE A 270 21.63 -8.05 -6.60
N ARG A 271 20.47 -8.70 -6.49
CA ARG A 271 19.71 -9.27 -7.61
C ARG A 271 18.34 -8.63 -7.71
N VAL A 272 17.96 -8.25 -8.93
CA VAL A 272 16.59 -7.80 -9.20
C VAL A 272 15.66 -9.00 -9.22
N VAL A 273 14.70 -9.02 -8.30
CA VAL A 273 13.70 -10.08 -8.15
C VAL A 273 12.33 -9.44 -7.96
N PRO A 274 11.30 -9.77 -8.76
CA PRO A 274 9.95 -9.25 -8.54
C PRO A 274 9.42 -9.59 -7.14
N PRO A 275 8.72 -8.67 -6.44
CA PRO A 275 8.23 -8.92 -5.08
C PRO A 275 7.45 -10.25 -4.91
N PRO A 276 6.56 -10.66 -5.84
CA PRO A 276 5.85 -11.94 -5.75
C PRO A 276 6.76 -13.18 -5.70
N GLU A 277 7.99 -13.08 -6.20
CA GLU A 277 8.95 -14.16 -6.30
C GLU A 277 9.96 -14.18 -5.14
N MET A 278 9.99 -13.14 -4.29
CA MET A 278 10.98 -12.99 -3.21
C MET A 278 10.94 -14.14 -2.22
N VAL A 279 9.74 -14.48 -1.73
CA VAL A 279 9.55 -15.54 -0.72
C VAL A 279 9.95 -16.91 -1.26
N ALA A 280 9.65 -17.18 -2.54
CA ALA A 280 10.02 -18.44 -3.19
C ALA A 280 11.55 -18.55 -3.39
N ASN A 281 12.20 -17.46 -3.79
CA ASN A 281 13.66 -17.44 -3.95
C ASN A 281 14.40 -17.55 -2.61
N LEU A 282 13.87 -16.92 -1.56
CA LEU A 282 14.39 -17.08 -0.20
C LEU A 282 14.27 -18.55 0.27
N ARG A 283 13.09 -19.17 0.09
CA ARG A 283 12.84 -20.58 0.43
C ARG A 283 13.77 -21.56 -0.30
N ALA A 284 14.08 -21.27 -1.56
CA ALA A 284 14.92 -22.12 -2.39
C ALA A 284 16.42 -21.97 -2.09
N GLY A 285 16.82 -21.05 -1.20
CA GLY A 285 18.23 -20.74 -0.96
C GLY A 285 18.91 -19.99 -2.12
N ASN A 286 18.13 -19.43 -3.04
CA ASN A 286 18.67 -18.59 -4.12
C ASN A 286 19.10 -17.21 -3.61
N LEU A 287 18.52 -16.78 -2.48
CA LEU A 287 18.81 -15.55 -1.76
C LEU A 287 19.11 -15.87 -0.29
N ASP A 288 20.07 -15.16 0.29
CA ASP A 288 20.36 -15.17 1.73
C ASP A 288 19.45 -14.20 2.49
N GLY A 289 18.99 -13.16 1.79
CA GLY A 289 18.04 -12.18 2.28
C GLY A 289 17.52 -11.29 1.17
N TYR A 290 16.72 -10.29 1.52
CA TYR A 290 16.29 -9.25 0.60
C TYR A 290 15.93 -7.98 1.36
N LEU A 291 15.94 -6.85 0.65
CA LEU A 291 15.22 -5.64 1.06
C LEU A 291 14.05 -5.46 0.09
N SER A 292 12.83 -5.63 0.60
CA SER A 292 11.63 -5.75 -0.23
C SER A 292 10.45 -5.04 0.45
N PRO A 293 9.38 -4.68 -0.28
CA PRO A 293 8.20 -4.09 0.35
C PRO A 293 7.29 -5.19 0.90
N ASP A 294 6.50 -4.80 1.89
CA ASP A 294 5.41 -5.64 2.37
C ASP A 294 4.33 -5.83 1.27
N PRO A 295 3.60 -6.95 1.25
CA PRO A 295 3.46 -7.92 2.34
C PRO A 295 4.48 -9.07 2.30
N PHE A 296 5.43 -9.06 1.36
CA PHE A 296 6.33 -10.21 1.17
C PHE A 296 7.29 -10.42 2.33
N ASN A 297 7.65 -9.34 3.05
CA ASN A 297 8.42 -9.44 4.28
C ASN A 297 7.63 -10.20 5.35
N GLN A 298 6.40 -9.75 5.64
CA GLN A 298 5.54 -10.41 6.62
C GLN A 298 5.14 -11.83 6.18
N ARG A 299 5.04 -12.08 4.87
CA ARG A 299 4.76 -13.40 4.31
C ARG A 299 5.90 -14.38 4.55
N ALA A 300 7.17 -13.96 4.46
CA ALA A 300 8.30 -14.83 4.78
C ALA A 300 8.30 -15.25 6.26
N VAL A 301 7.89 -14.36 7.17
CA VAL A 301 7.67 -14.71 8.58
C VAL A 301 6.49 -15.65 8.75
N TRP A 302 5.35 -15.34 8.13
CA TRP A 302 4.14 -16.16 8.18
C TRP A 302 4.37 -17.60 7.72
N GLU A 303 5.15 -17.77 6.64
CA GLU A 303 5.52 -19.06 6.09
C GLU A 303 6.73 -19.71 6.79
N LYS A 304 7.29 -19.07 7.82
CA LYS A 304 8.43 -19.54 8.63
C LYS A 304 9.71 -19.79 7.82
N ILE A 305 9.95 -18.97 6.80
CA ILE A 305 11.11 -19.07 5.91
C ILE A 305 12.23 -18.11 6.36
N GLY A 306 11.84 -16.93 6.83
CA GLY A 306 12.78 -15.89 7.24
C GLY A 306 12.25 -15.06 8.39
N PHE A 307 13.10 -14.14 8.85
CA PHE A 307 12.82 -13.22 9.94
C PHE A 307 13.13 -11.78 9.52
N LEU A 308 12.45 -10.83 10.15
CA LEU A 308 12.69 -9.40 9.94
C LEU A 308 13.97 -9.02 10.70
N HIS A 309 15.02 -8.64 9.95
CA HIS A 309 16.28 -8.19 10.53
C HIS A 309 16.18 -6.76 11.04
N THR A 310 15.66 -5.85 10.20
CA THR A 310 15.40 -4.44 10.54
C THR A 310 14.33 -3.88 9.61
N LEU A 311 13.51 -2.95 10.11
CA LEU A 311 12.60 -2.18 9.27
C LEU A 311 13.38 -1.05 8.59
N THR A 312 12.99 -0.66 7.38
CA THR A 312 13.66 0.46 6.71
C THR A 312 13.42 1.80 7.40
N LYS A 313 12.36 1.93 8.20
CA LYS A 313 12.15 3.11 9.06
C LYS A 313 13.30 3.31 10.06
N ASP A 314 13.91 2.21 10.51
CA ASP A 314 15.05 2.27 11.44
C ASP A 314 16.35 2.72 10.72
N ILE A 315 16.37 2.65 9.39
CA ILE A 315 17.46 3.15 8.54
C ILE A 315 17.25 4.63 8.22
N TRP A 316 16.03 4.97 7.77
CA TRP A 316 15.58 6.33 7.50
C TRP A 316 14.08 6.46 7.81
N GLU A 317 13.76 7.11 8.92
CA GLU A 317 12.38 7.36 9.31
C GLU A 317 11.64 8.25 8.29
N GLY A 318 10.48 7.80 7.85
CA GLY A 318 9.62 8.55 6.93
C GLY A 318 10.17 8.63 5.51
N HIS A 319 11.08 7.73 5.12
CA HIS A 319 11.59 7.68 3.76
C HIS A 319 10.45 7.41 2.76
N PRO A 320 10.48 8.01 1.56
CA PRO A 320 9.48 7.71 0.54
C PRO A 320 9.70 6.29 0.01
N CYS A 321 8.65 5.64 -0.48
CA CYS A 321 8.75 4.31 -1.06
C CYS A 321 8.21 4.29 -2.48
N CYS A 322 6.88 4.20 -2.62
CA CYS A 322 6.19 4.21 -3.91
C CYS A 322 5.41 5.50 -4.09
N ALA A 323 5.04 5.77 -5.32
CA ALA A 323 4.36 6.98 -5.73
C ALA A 323 3.48 6.74 -6.94
N PHE A 324 2.44 7.57 -7.01
CA PHE A 324 1.64 7.74 -8.20
C PHE A 324 2.46 8.59 -9.19
N ALA A 325 2.63 8.08 -10.40
CA ALA A 325 3.41 8.73 -11.45
C ALA A 325 2.70 8.65 -12.81
N CYS A 326 2.93 9.65 -13.66
CA CYS A 326 2.38 9.72 -15.01
C CYS A 326 3.36 10.40 -15.96
N SER A 327 3.12 10.30 -17.27
CA SER A 327 3.87 11.09 -18.24
C SER A 327 3.48 12.57 -18.09
N LYS A 328 4.43 13.47 -18.36
CA LYS A 328 4.12 14.91 -18.37
C LYS A 328 3.05 15.24 -19.40
N ALA A 329 3.08 14.59 -20.57
CA ALA A 329 2.08 14.74 -21.63
C ALA A 329 0.66 14.45 -21.12
N PHE A 330 0.46 13.39 -20.32
CA PHE A 330 -0.86 13.08 -19.75
C PHE A 330 -1.40 14.24 -18.90
N SER A 331 -0.55 14.87 -18.08
CA SER A 331 -0.96 16.02 -17.24
C SER A 331 -1.28 17.28 -18.04
N GLU A 332 -0.61 17.49 -19.17
CA GLU A 332 -0.77 18.70 -20.00
C GLU A 332 -1.92 18.55 -21.01
N GLU A 333 -2.12 17.36 -21.56
CA GLU A 333 -3.15 17.07 -22.56
C GLU A 333 -4.53 16.78 -21.94
N LEU A 334 -4.56 16.20 -20.72
CA LEU A 334 -5.79 15.83 -20.01
C LEU A 334 -5.80 16.43 -18.58
N PRO A 335 -5.72 17.77 -18.42
CA PRO A 335 -5.53 18.41 -17.12
C PRO A 335 -6.67 18.18 -16.13
N ASN A 336 -7.94 18.12 -16.56
CA ASN A 336 -9.06 17.85 -15.64
C ASN A 336 -9.05 16.39 -15.18
N THR A 337 -8.73 15.47 -16.10
CA THR A 337 -8.56 14.04 -15.82
C THR A 337 -7.42 13.81 -14.83
N TYR A 338 -6.26 14.44 -15.07
CA TYR A 338 -5.12 14.41 -14.17
C TYR A 338 -5.47 14.98 -12.79
N GLY A 339 -6.15 16.14 -12.73
CA GLY A 339 -6.59 16.76 -11.48
C GLY A 339 -7.54 15.87 -10.68
N ALA A 340 -8.55 15.28 -11.34
CA ALA A 340 -9.48 14.34 -10.73
C ALA A 340 -8.76 13.10 -10.19
N LEU A 341 -7.79 12.56 -10.95
CA LEU A 341 -7.03 11.39 -10.55
C LEU A 341 -6.13 11.71 -9.36
N LEU A 342 -5.37 12.80 -9.40
CA LEU A 342 -4.54 13.24 -8.27
C LEU A 342 -5.38 13.45 -7.01
N LYS A 343 -6.55 14.09 -7.13
CA LYS A 343 -7.50 14.28 -6.01
C LYS A 343 -7.97 12.96 -5.43
N SER A 344 -8.29 11.98 -6.28
CA SER A 344 -8.67 10.63 -5.84
C SER A 344 -7.55 9.93 -5.05
N ILE A 345 -6.30 10.04 -5.51
CA ILE A 345 -5.15 9.40 -4.88
C ILE A 345 -4.80 10.08 -3.57
N VAL A 346 -4.77 11.42 -3.51
CA VAL A 346 -4.50 12.16 -2.27
C VAL A 346 -5.56 11.86 -1.21
N ASP A 347 -6.84 11.83 -1.60
CA ASP A 347 -7.95 11.49 -0.68
C ASP A 347 -7.84 10.04 -0.18
N ALA A 348 -7.58 9.07 -1.07
CA ALA A 348 -7.36 7.67 -0.69
C ALA A 348 -6.14 7.50 0.23
N THR A 349 -5.05 8.22 -0.03
CA THR A 349 -3.83 8.20 0.79
C THR A 349 -4.12 8.72 2.19
N GLN A 350 -4.83 9.85 2.31
CA GLN A 350 -5.23 10.41 3.60
C GLN A 350 -6.23 9.52 4.35
N TYR A 351 -7.07 8.79 3.63
CA TYR A 351 -7.93 7.78 4.24
C TYR A 351 -7.13 6.61 4.81
N ALA A 352 -6.10 6.15 4.10
CA ALA A 352 -5.21 5.06 4.53
C ALA A 352 -4.29 5.44 5.69
N ALA A 353 -3.93 6.72 5.81
CA ALA A 353 -3.13 7.26 6.91
C ALA A 353 -3.81 7.04 8.27
N LYS A 354 -5.15 7.11 8.31
CA LYS A 354 -5.95 6.94 9.54
C LYS A 354 -5.92 5.49 10.03
N ALA A 355 -5.36 5.28 11.23
CA ALA A 355 -5.18 3.94 11.80
C ALA A 355 -6.48 3.13 11.93
N GLU A 356 -7.61 3.79 12.20
CA GLU A 356 -8.94 3.20 12.32
C GLU A 356 -9.44 2.56 11.01
N ASN A 357 -8.96 3.02 9.85
CA ASN A 357 -9.36 2.55 8.53
C ASN A 357 -8.51 1.36 8.05
N ARG A 358 -7.30 1.20 8.59
CA ARG A 358 -6.32 0.23 8.05
C ARG A 358 -6.78 -1.23 8.08
N LYS A 359 -7.66 -1.60 9.02
CA LYS A 359 -8.22 -2.95 9.08
C LYS A 359 -9.20 -3.24 7.95
N GLU A 360 -10.12 -2.33 7.65
CA GLU A 360 -11.05 -2.53 6.52
C GLU A 360 -10.35 -2.45 5.17
N ILE A 361 -9.33 -1.58 5.05
CA ILE A 361 -8.46 -1.52 3.88
C ILE A 361 -7.80 -2.88 3.62
N SER A 362 -7.30 -3.55 4.67
CA SER A 362 -6.67 -4.86 4.53
C SER A 362 -7.59 -5.90 3.89
N ALA A 363 -8.89 -5.84 4.17
CA ALA A 363 -9.89 -6.73 3.58
C ALA A 363 -10.21 -6.32 2.13
N ALA A 364 -10.30 -5.02 1.84
CA ALA A 364 -10.59 -4.51 0.50
C ALA A 364 -9.50 -4.87 -0.54
N ILE A 365 -8.23 -4.90 -0.13
CA ILE A 365 -7.09 -5.12 -1.04
C ILE A 365 -6.53 -6.55 -1.05
N ALA A 366 -7.07 -7.44 -0.20
CA ALA A 366 -6.67 -8.85 -0.14
C ALA A 366 -7.05 -9.72 -1.36
N PRO A 367 -8.22 -9.51 -2.02
CA PRO A 367 -8.70 -10.39 -3.08
C PRO A 367 -7.73 -10.60 -4.27
N ALA A 368 -8.04 -11.61 -5.08
CA ALA A 368 -7.17 -12.11 -6.13
C ALA A 368 -6.87 -11.09 -7.25
N ASN A 369 -7.80 -10.17 -7.53
CA ASN A 369 -7.59 -9.06 -8.47
C ASN A 369 -6.57 -8.03 -7.95
N TYR A 370 -6.36 -7.95 -6.63
CA TYR A 370 -5.41 -7.04 -5.98
C TYR A 370 -4.16 -7.77 -5.47
N LEU A 371 -3.92 -7.84 -4.17
CA LEU A 371 -2.70 -8.41 -3.61
C LEU A 371 -2.66 -9.94 -3.68
N ASN A 372 -3.82 -10.61 -3.66
CA ASN A 372 -3.92 -12.06 -3.55
C ASN A 372 -3.12 -12.61 -2.36
N GLN A 373 -3.29 -11.99 -1.17
CA GLN A 373 -2.58 -12.36 0.05
C GLN A 373 -3.57 -12.61 1.20
N PRO A 374 -3.21 -13.42 2.21
CA PRO A 374 -4.07 -13.61 3.38
C PRO A 374 -4.31 -12.28 4.11
N VAL A 375 -5.58 -11.99 4.43
CA VAL A 375 -5.96 -10.79 5.20
C VAL A 375 -5.12 -10.62 6.48
N PRO A 376 -4.86 -11.67 7.30
CA PRO A 376 -4.03 -11.52 8.50
C PRO A 376 -2.60 -11.07 8.23
N VAL A 377 -2.04 -11.36 7.04
CA VAL A 377 -0.70 -10.91 6.66
C VAL A 377 -0.75 -9.41 6.34
N ILE A 378 -1.74 -8.98 5.57
CA ILE A 378 -1.93 -7.56 5.21
C ILE A 378 -2.26 -6.73 6.46
N GLU A 379 -3.12 -7.22 7.35
CA GLU A 379 -3.48 -6.53 8.59
C GLU A 379 -2.26 -6.33 9.50
N GLN A 380 -1.38 -7.32 9.63
CA GLN A 380 -0.14 -7.20 10.42
C GLN A 380 0.79 -6.10 9.89
N VAL A 381 0.80 -5.89 8.57
CA VAL A 381 1.55 -4.81 7.93
C VAL A 381 0.88 -3.47 8.22
N LEU A 382 -0.37 -3.30 7.79
CA LEU A 382 -1.03 -2.01 7.83
C LEU A 382 -1.27 -1.52 9.27
N THR A 383 -1.57 -2.41 10.21
CA THR A 383 -1.80 -2.02 11.62
C THR A 383 -0.53 -1.93 12.45
N GLY A 384 0.59 -2.43 11.93
CA GLY A 384 1.87 -2.39 12.64
C GLY A 384 2.00 -3.36 13.82
N ARG A 385 1.04 -4.27 14.02
CA ARG A 385 1.14 -5.33 15.04
C ARG A 385 1.44 -6.68 14.39
N TYR A 386 2.67 -7.16 14.49
CA TYR A 386 3.17 -8.28 13.68
C TYR A 386 4.14 -9.19 14.44
N ALA A 387 4.28 -10.44 13.98
CA ALA A 387 5.38 -11.30 14.40
C ALA A 387 6.65 -10.95 13.62
N ASP A 388 7.81 -10.91 14.29
CA ASP A 388 9.09 -10.57 13.65
C ASP A 388 9.87 -11.78 13.10
N GLY A 389 9.42 -13.00 13.41
CA GLY A 389 10.10 -14.23 13.03
C GLY A 389 11.24 -14.63 13.98
N LEU A 390 11.50 -13.85 15.03
CA LEU A 390 12.48 -14.10 16.09
C LEU A 390 11.81 -14.55 17.41
N GLY A 391 10.50 -14.75 17.39
CA GLY A 391 9.71 -15.18 18.54
C GLY A 391 9.00 -14.05 19.27
N GLU A 392 9.11 -12.80 18.79
CA GLU A 392 8.45 -11.66 19.40
C GLU A 392 7.30 -11.13 18.54
N VAL A 393 6.30 -10.56 19.21
CA VAL A 393 5.26 -9.75 18.56
C VAL A 393 5.61 -8.30 18.79
N LYS A 394 5.84 -7.57 17.70
CA LYS A 394 6.11 -6.14 17.69
C LYS A 394 4.81 -5.35 17.54
N ASN A 395 4.84 -4.11 18.03
CA ASN A 395 3.78 -3.13 17.84
C ASN A 395 4.40 -1.79 17.42
N VAL A 396 4.49 -1.60 16.11
CA VAL A 396 5.05 -0.41 15.44
C VAL A 396 4.00 0.10 14.45
N PRO A 397 2.99 0.86 14.92
CA PRO A 397 1.84 1.28 14.10
C PRO A 397 2.23 2.05 12.83
N ASP A 398 3.38 2.71 12.87
CA ASP A 398 3.99 3.51 11.81
C ASP A 398 5.10 2.74 11.05
N ARG A 399 5.08 1.39 11.08
CA ARG A 399 5.98 0.56 10.24
C ARG A 399 5.78 0.82 8.75
N ILE A 400 4.56 1.17 8.39
CA ILE A 400 4.13 1.74 7.10
C ILE A 400 3.21 2.91 7.44
N ASP A 401 3.32 3.98 6.68
CA ASP A 401 2.37 5.09 6.76
C ASP A 401 2.11 5.69 5.37
N PHE A 402 1.12 6.56 5.28
CA PHE A 402 0.60 7.11 4.04
C PHE A 402 0.65 8.64 4.13
N ASP A 403 1.63 9.24 3.47
CA ASP A 403 1.79 10.70 3.34
C ASP A 403 1.92 11.01 1.85
N PRO A 404 0.98 11.78 1.26
CA PRO A 404 0.98 12.05 -0.17
C PRO A 404 2.08 13.01 -0.62
N PHE A 405 2.74 13.74 0.29
CA PHE A 405 3.53 14.90 -0.11
C PHE A 405 4.88 14.53 -0.74
N PRO A 406 5.15 14.93 -2.00
CA PRO A 406 6.38 14.58 -2.71
C PRO A 406 7.51 15.58 -2.40
N TRP A 407 8.14 15.45 -1.23
CA TRP A 407 9.24 16.33 -0.80
C TRP A 407 10.38 16.41 -1.84
N HIS A 408 10.71 17.61 -2.30
CA HIS A 408 11.83 17.84 -3.24
C HIS A 408 13.16 17.39 -2.64
N SER A 409 13.38 17.60 -1.33
CA SER A 409 14.57 17.12 -0.64
C SER A 409 14.75 15.60 -0.69
N MET A 410 13.65 14.83 -0.77
CA MET A 410 13.76 13.38 -1.00
C MET A 410 14.20 13.05 -2.42
N GLY A 411 13.67 13.77 -3.41
CA GLY A 411 14.12 13.65 -4.80
C GLY A 411 15.61 13.96 -4.96
N VAL A 412 16.08 15.04 -4.32
CA VAL A 412 17.52 15.38 -4.26
C VAL A 412 18.32 14.24 -3.62
N TRP A 413 17.89 13.70 -2.48
CA TRP A 413 18.59 12.58 -1.85
C TRP A 413 18.69 11.37 -2.78
N ILE A 414 17.60 11.01 -3.45
CA ILE A 414 17.59 9.88 -4.39
C ILE A 414 18.59 10.11 -5.52
N LEU A 415 18.62 11.30 -6.11
CA LEU A 415 19.59 11.68 -7.13
C LEU A 415 21.03 11.59 -6.60
N THR A 416 21.30 11.97 -5.34
CA THR A 416 22.65 11.78 -4.74
C THR A 416 23.04 10.30 -4.67
N GLN A 417 22.10 9.41 -4.34
CA GLN A 417 22.39 7.98 -4.30
C GLN A 417 22.55 7.38 -5.70
N MET A 418 21.77 7.87 -6.67
CA MET A 418 21.97 7.52 -8.08
C MET A 418 23.38 7.91 -8.55
N LYS A 419 23.88 9.09 -8.17
CA LYS A 419 25.25 9.53 -8.50
C LYS A 419 26.32 8.73 -7.74
N ARG A 420 26.14 8.54 -6.42
CA ARG A 420 27.07 7.77 -5.57
C ARG A 420 27.37 6.38 -6.13
N TRP A 421 26.36 5.73 -6.72
CA TRP A 421 26.49 4.40 -7.32
C TRP A 421 26.65 4.43 -8.85
N GLY A 422 26.87 5.62 -9.41
CA GLY A 422 27.12 5.91 -10.83
C GLY A 422 26.08 5.36 -11.79
N TYR A 423 24.81 5.49 -11.42
CA TYR A 423 23.66 5.40 -12.33
C TYR A 423 23.49 6.69 -13.14
N ILE A 424 23.99 7.81 -12.61
CA ILE A 424 24.09 9.11 -13.27
C ILE A 424 25.51 9.63 -13.10
N GLU A 425 26.03 10.31 -14.12
CA GLU A 425 27.41 10.79 -14.19
C GLU A 425 27.45 12.29 -14.53
N GLY A 426 28.57 12.95 -14.22
CA GLY A 426 28.77 14.37 -14.50
C GLY A 426 28.13 15.33 -13.50
N ASP A 427 27.99 16.59 -13.91
CA ASP A 427 27.36 17.64 -13.12
C ASP A 427 25.84 17.48 -13.15
N VAL A 428 25.21 17.43 -11.97
CA VAL A 428 23.78 17.17 -11.82
C VAL A 428 23.12 18.40 -11.18
N ASP A 429 22.14 18.98 -11.85
CA ASP A 429 21.28 20.00 -11.25
C ASP A 429 20.16 19.32 -10.45
N TYR A 430 20.51 18.88 -9.23
CA TYR A 430 19.61 18.11 -8.38
C TYR A 430 18.30 18.82 -8.10
N LYS A 431 18.38 20.13 -7.83
CA LYS A 431 17.24 20.94 -7.48
C LYS A 431 16.26 21.00 -8.64
N LYS A 432 16.74 21.38 -9.82
CA LYS A 432 15.91 21.47 -11.02
C LYS A 432 15.22 20.13 -11.33
N ILE A 433 15.97 19.03 -11.35
CA ILE A 433 15.41 17.71 -11.68
C ILE A 433 14.38 17.27 -10.64
N ALA A 434 14.66 17.47 -9.35
CA ALA A 434 13.71 17.15 -8.29
C ALA A 434 12.42 17.99 -8.41
N GLU A 435 12.53 19.29 -8.65
CA GLU A 435 11.37 20.19 -8.80
C GLU A 435 10.54 19.90 -10.06
N GLU A 436 11.17 19.54 -11.17
CA GLU A 436 10.50 19.19 -12.43
C GLU A 436 9.72 17.87 -12.33
N VAL A 437 10.24 16.89 -11.59
CA VAL A 437 9.63 15.55 -11.49
C VAL A 437 8.67 15.47 -10.29
N TYR A 438 9.03 15.99 -9.12
CA TYR A 438 8.24 15.85 -7.89
C TYR A 438 7.34 17.08 -7.77
N VAL A 439 6.10 16.98 -8.24
CA VAL A 439 5.23 18.15 -8.45
C VAL A 439 4.50 18.54 -7.16
N ALA A 440 5.27 18.94 -6.14
CA ALA A 440 4.77 19.24 -4.79
C ALA A 440 3.72 20.36 -4.76
N SER A 441 3.76 21.29 -5.70
CA SER A 441 2.74 22.35 -5.84
C SER A 441 1.35 21.79 -6.08
N ASP A 442 1.24 20.77 -6.94
CA ASP A 442 -0.03 20.16 -7.32
C ASP A 442 -0.60 19.40 -6.13
N CYS A 443 0.25 18.61 -5.44
CA CYS A 443 -0.12 17.93 -4.21
C CYS A 443 -0.61 18.91 -3.14
N ALA A 444 0.14 19.99 -2.89
CA ALA A 444 -0.21 20.99 -1.89
C ALA A 444 -1.56 21.66 -2.20
N LYS A 445 -1.83 21.95 -3.47
CA LYS A 445 -3.11 22.51 -3.92
C LYS A 445 -4.25 21.55 -3.61
N ILE A 446 -4.14 20.29 -4.03
CA ILE A 446 -5.16 19.26 -3.82
C ILE A 446 -5.39 18.97 -2.34
N MET A 447 -4.33 18.89 -1.54
CA MET A 447 -4.46 18.73 -0.08
C MET A 447 -5.29 19.86 0.53
N LYS A 448 -5.03 21.12 0.16
CA LYS A 448 -5.79 22.28 0.66
C LYS A 448 -7.25 22.27 0.20
N GLU A 449 -7.52 21.93 -1.06
CA GLU A 449 -8.89 21.79 -1.58
C GLU A 449 -9.70 20.73 -0.84
N LEU A 450 -9.04 19.65 -0.42
CA LEU A 450 -9.65 18.58 0.36
C LEU A 450 -9.72 18.88 1.87
N GLY A 451 -9.22 20.04 2.30
CA GLY A 451 -9.23 20.46 3.71
C GLY A 451 -8.13 19.85 4.58
N TYR A 452 -7.07 19.31 3.96
CA TYR A 452 -5.91 18.78 4.66
C TYR A 452 -4.80 19.83 4.80
N GLU A 453 -3.96 19.67 5.82
CA GLU A 453 -2.76 20.48 5.98
C GLU A 453 -1.72 20.12 4.92
N ALA A 454 -1.22 21.14 4.21
CA ALA A 454 -0.14 20.98 3.24
C ALA A 454 1.12 21.68 3.74
N PRO A 455 2.31 21.07 3.61
CA PRO A 455 3.57 21.73 3.94
C PRO A 455 3.74 23.08 3.19
N THR A 456 4.32 24.05 3.87
CA THR A 456 4.68 25.36 3.29
C THR A 456 6.06 25.35 2.64
N GLU A 457 6.88 24.36 2.98
CA GLU A 457 8.22 24.13 2.45
C GLU A 457 8.29 22.73 1.82
N THR A 458 9.14 22.59 0.80
CA THR A 458 9.33 21.31 0.08
C THR A 458 10.70 20.70 0.32
N TYR A 459 11.56 21.40 1.06
CA TYR A 459 12.91 21.00 1.40
C TYR A 459 13.07 20.87 2.90
N LYS A 460 13.64 19.75 3.34
CA LYS A 460 14.09 19.57 4.72
C LYS A 460 15.33 18.68 4.79
N SER A 461 16.12 18.88 5.83
CA SER A 461 17.26 18.01 6.13
C SER A 461 16.79 16.69 6.75
N TYR A 462 17.56 15.63 6.54
CA TYR A 462 17.31 14.31 7.13
C TYR A 462 18.54 13.82 7.90
N THR A 463 18.33 12.96 8.89
CA THR A 463 19.41 12.17 9.50
C THR A 463 19.18 10.71 9.16
N ILE A 464 20.15 10.10 8.49
CA ILE A 464 20.07 8.74 7.95
C ILE A 464 21.27 7.98 8.49
N MET A 465 21.01 6.96 9.31
CA MET A 465 22.04 6.23 10.08
C MET A 465 23.09 7.13 10.75
N GLY A 466 22.65 8.26 11.33
CA GLY A 466 23.53 9.21 12.03
C GLY A 466 24.28 10.20 11.13
N LYS A 467 24.16 10.11 9.80
CA LYS A 467 24.67 11.12 8.86
C LYS A 467 23.58 12.13 8.51
N THR A 468 23.90 13.41 8.60
CA THR A 468 23.00 14.48 8.16
C THR A 468 23.09 14.67 6.66
N PHE A 469 21.94 14.61 5.99
CA PHE A 469 21.77 15.05 4.61
C PHE A 469 21.14 16.45 4.61
N ASP A 470 21.90 17.40 4.10
CA ASP A 470 21.45 18.76 3.79
C ASP A 470 21.16 18.83 2.28
N PRO A 471 19.90 19.04 1.85
CA PRO A 471 19.55 19.08 0.44
C PRO A 471 20.16 20.28 -0.31
N ASP A 472 20.67 21.30 0.39
CA ASP A 472 21.39 22.43 -0.24
C ASP A 472 22.87 22.09 -0.52
N GLN A 473 23.37 20.96 -0.01
CA GLN A 473 24.75 20.50 -0.19
C GLN A 473 24.84 19.05 -0.73
N PRO A 474 24.15 18.71 -1.83
CA PRO A 474 24.05 17.33 -2.31
C PRO A 474 25.41 16.74 -2.74
N GLU A 475 26.27 17.53 -3.38
CA GLU A 475 27.62 17.08 -3.78
C GLU A 475 28.53 16.82 -2.57
N ALA A 476 28.46 17.68 -1.55
CA ALA A 476 29.22 17.45 -0.32
C ALA A 476 28.78 16.14 0.36
N TYR A 477 27.48 15.85 0.33
CA TYR A 477 26.95 14.59 0.84
C TYR A 477 27.46 13.38 0.06
N VAL A 478 27.43 13.40 -1.28
CA VAL A 478 27.99 12.33 -2.13
C VAL A 478 29.48 12.08 -1.80
N ASN A 479 30.25 13.15 -1.67
CA ASN A 479 31.69 13.08 -1.39
C ASN A 479 32.02 12.72 0.07
N SER A 480 31.03 12.67 0.97
CA SER A 480 31.24 12.34 2.38
C SER A 480 31.34 10.83 2.67
N PHE A 481 31.05 9.99 1.67
CA PHE A 481 31.01 8.53 1.81
C PHE A 481 32.35 7.88 1.49
N ALA A 482 32.78 6.95 2.36
CA ALA A 482 33.99 6.16 2.15
C ALA A 482 33.80 5.05 1.09
N ILE A 483 32.56 4.65 0.82
CA ILE A 483 32.22 3.59 -0.15
C ILE A 483 31.23 4.16 -1.16
N GLY A 484 31.59 4.09 -2.43
CA GLY A 484 30.81 4.53 -3.59
C GLY A 484 31.54 4.19 -4.89
N LYS A 485 30.86 4.33 -6.03
CA LYS A 485 31.47 4.09 -7.34
C LYS A 485 32.51 5.18 -7.62
N GLY A 486 33.77 4.78 -7.82
CA GLY A 486 34.88 5.71 -8.08
C GLY A 486 35.57 6.27 -6.82
N VAL A 487 35.16 5.84 -5.62
CA VAL A 487 35.91 6.12 -4.38
C VAL A 487 36.97 5.03 -4.22
N SER A 488 38.25 5.43 -4.21
CA SER A 488 39.42 4.53 -4.19
C SER A 488 39.68 3.92 -2.82
#